data_AF-A0A1Q2HRB7-F1
#
_entry.id   AF-A0A1Q2HRB7-F1
#
_cell.length_a   1.000
_cell.length_b   1.000
_cell.length_c   1.000
_cell.angle_alpha   90.00
_cell.angle_beta   90.00
_cell.angle_gamma   90.00
#
_symmetry.space_group_name_H-M   'P 1'
#
loop_
_entity.id
_entity.type
_entity.pdbx_description
1 polymer ?
#
loop_
_entity_poly.entity_id
_entity_poly.type
_entity_poly.pdbx_seq_one_letter_code
_entity_poly.pdbx_strand_id
1 'polypeptide(L)'
;MKNCICIILLALFAGGCGAFRLAPGEVQKQNAHLLGRTIGLAEKQAEAEGSERIKALAGLAAKQHSAVAEYMGKPKQPANAPNYDSLKKNMAGKIAEEAGLQASAGTAGYSLFDPLVNIVIALFGIFGGAGAAKAAAAASVVRKKLKALEEIVKGNEVMKKNQPHTKIPFSEAQVGQSKSTKQIVRQVKDEAG
;
A
#
# COMPACT_ATOMS: atom_id res chain seq x y z
N MET A 1 -19.15 -22.91 22.47
CA MET A 1 -18.57 -22.51 21.18
C MET A 1 -19.11 -21.18 20.64
N LYS A 2 -20.44 -20.94 20.59
CA LYS A 2 -21.02 -19.64 20.17
C LYS A 2 -20.46 -18.43 20.95
N ASN A 3 -20.27 -18.56 22.27
CA ASN A 3 -19.80 -17.45 23.10
C ASN A 3 -18.33 -17.06 22.81
N CYS A 4 -17.47 -18.03 22.47
CA CYS A 4 -16.07 -17.74 22.08
C CYS A 4 -15.99 -16.97 20.75
N ILE A 5 -16.87 -17.30 19.78
CA ILE A 5 -16.89 -16.63 18.47
C ILE A 5 -17.31 -15.16 18.61
N CYS A 6 -18.31 -14.86 19.47
CA CYS A 6 -18.71 -13.48 19.73
C CYS A 6 -17.59 -12.65 20.38
N ILE A 7 -16.82 -13.23 21.30
CA ILE A 7 -15.71 -12.53 21.97
C ILE A 7 -14.57 -12.22 21.00
N ILE A 8 -14.22 -13.14 20.11
CA ILE A 8 -13.17 -12.94 19.09
C ILE A 8 -13.59 -11.85 18.09
N LEU A 9 -14.85 -11.87 17.62
CA LEU A 9 -15.37 -10.83 16.73
C LEU A 9 -15.42 -9.47 17.43
N LEU A 10 -15.88 -9.40 18.68
CA LEU A 10 -15.92 -8.15 19.43
C LEU A 10 -14.52 -7.55 19.64
N ALA A 11 -13.51 -8.39 19.90
CA ALA A 11 -12.12 -7.97 20.03
C ALA A 11 -11.54 -7.44 18.70
N LEU A 12 -11.88 -8.06 17.57
CA LEU A 12 -11.48 -7.59 16.24
C LEU A 12 -12.12 -6.24 15.87
N PHE A 13 -13.37 -5.99 16.26
CA PHE A 13 -14.06 -4.72 16.00
C PHE A 13 -13.70 -3.62 17.00
N ALA A 14 -13.41 -3.95 18.26
CA ALA A 14 -13.02 -2.98 19.29
C ALA A 14 -11.58 -2.46 19.10
N GLY A 15 -10.70 -3.19 18.41
CA GLY A 15 -9.32 -2.79 18.15
C GLY A 15 -9.15 -1.65 17.13
N GLY A 16 -10.22 -1.28 16.41
CA GLY A 16 -10.15 -0.35 15.27
C GLY A 16 -9.25 -0.85 14.13
N CYS A 17 -9.39 -0.28 12.93
CA CYS A 17 -8.52 -0.63 11.80
C CYS A 17 -7.03 -0.28 12.02
N GLY A 18 -6.67 0.40 13.12
CA GLY A 18 -5.30 0.75 13.47
C GLY A 18 -4.44 -0.43 13.95
N ALA A 19 -5.06 -1.52 14.41
CA ALA A 19 -4.34 -2.71 14.92
C ALA A 19 -3.69 -3.57 13.82
N PHE A 20 -4.09 -3.39 12.55
CA PHE A 20 -3.56 -4.14 11.40
C PHE A 20 -2.60 -3.31 10.54
N ARG A 21 -1.77 -2.47 11.15
CA ARG A 21 -0.70 -1.81 10.40
C ARG A 21 0.43 -2.82 10.19
N LEU A 22 0.56 -3.32 8.96
CA LEU A 22 1.67 -4.19 8.61
C LEU A 22 2.99 -3.47 8.90
N ALA A 23 3.93 -4.22 9.47
CA ALA A 23 5.27 -3.73 9.70
C ALA A 23 5.90 -3.24 8.38
N PRO A 24 6.73 -2.19 8.41
CA PRO A 24 7.35 -1.64 7.21
C PRO A 24 8.15 -2.70 6.44
N GLY A 25 8.00 -2.70 5.13
CA GLY A 25 8.77 -3.56 4.23
C GLY A 25 10.26 -3.20 4.21
N GLU A 26 11.10 -4.08 3.66
CA GLU A 26 12.55 -3.84 3.59
C GLU A 26 12.89 -2.58 2.79
N VAL A 27 12.20 -2.35 1.66
CA VAL A 27 12.41 -1.15 0.82
C VAL A 27 12.03 0.12 1.56
N GLN A 28 10.97 0.10 2.39
CA GLN A 28 10.58 1.24 3.22
C GLN A 28 11.62 1.53 4.30
N LYS A 29 12.20 0.50 4.93
CA LYS A 29 13.30 0.64 5.90
C LYS A 29 14.57 1.18 5.24
N GLN A 30 14.90 0.71 4.04
CA GLN A 30 16.03 1.22 3.27
C GLN A 30 15.83 2.69 2.87
N ASN A 31 14.63 3.07 2.43
CA ASN A 31 14.29 4.46 2.11
C ASN A 31 14.38 5.35 3.36
N ALA A 32 13.85 4.90 4.50
CA ALA A 32 13.98 5.62 5.77
C ALA A 32 15.45 5.82 6.15
N HIS A 33 16.28 4.78 6.07
CA HIS A 33 17.72 4.89 6.35
C HIS A 33 18.42 5.88 5.39
N LEU A 34 18.11 5.85 4.09
CA LEU A 34 18.68 6.78 3.11
C LEU A 34 18.23 8.21 3.34
N LEU A 35 16.96 8.43 3.69
CA LEU A 35 16.45 9.75 4.06
C LEU A 35 17.22 10.33 5.24
N GLY A 36 17.55 9.52 6.25
CA GLY A 36 18.39 9.96 7.37
C GLY A 36 19.79 10.37 6.95
N ARG A 37 20.39 9.69 5.97
CA ARG A 37 21.67 10.10 5.37
C ARG A 37 21.55 11.43 4.62
N THR A 38 20.49 11.60 3.83
CA THR A 38 20.22 12.85 3.12
C THR A 38 20.07 14.02 4.10
N ILE A 39 19.30 13.84 5.17
CA ILE A 39 19.07 14.86 6.20
C ILE A 39 20.39 15.19 6.92
N GLY A 40 21.17 14.18 7.31
CA GLY A 40 22.47 14.42 7.96
C GLY A 40 23.48 15.16 7.07
N LEU A 41 23.47 14.91 5.75
CA LEU A 41 24.28 15.69 4.80
C LEU A 41 23.76 17.12 4.65
N ALA A 42 22.43 17.30 4.62
CA ALA A 42 21.81 18.63 4.56
C ALA A 42 22.07 19.44 5.83
N GLU A 43 22.09 18.81 7.00
CA GLU A 43 22.45 19.42 8.28
C GLU A 43 23.90 19.90 8.26
N LYS A 44 24.84 19.05 7.85
CA LYS A 44 26.25 19.46 7.69
C LYS A 44 26.43 20.63 6.72
N GLN A 45 25.69 20.63 5.60
CA GLN A 45 25.72 21.74 4.65
C GLN A 45 25.15 23.03 5.27
N ALA A 46 24.06 22.91 6.03
CA ALA A 46 23.45 24.03 6.75
C ALA A 46 24.39 24.59 7.84
N GLU A 47 25.16 23.74 8.52
CA GLU A 47 26.18 24.18 9.48
C GLU A 47 27.29 24.99 8.80
N ALA A 48 27.73 24.55 7.62
CA ALA A 48 28.81 25.19 6.88
C ALA A 48 28.40 26.53 6.25
N GLU A 49 27.20 26.60 5.66
CA GLU A 49 26.81 27.70 4.75
C GLU A 49 25.45 28.33 5.10
N GLY A 50 24.70 27.73 6.03
CA GLY A 50 23.34 28.15 6.35
C GLY A 50 23.26 29.31 7.36
N SER A 51 22.13 30.01 7.32
CA SER A 51 21.76 30.92 8.41
C SER A 51 21.40 30.16 9.68
N GLU A 52 21.44 30.82 10.83
CA GLU A 52 21.04 30.21 12.12
C GLU A 52 19.64 29.58 12.09
N ARG A 53 18.70 30.21 11.36
CA ARG A 53 17.36 29.64 11.14
C ARG A 53 17.41 28.34 10.35
N ILE A 54 18.22 28.25 9.30
CA ILE A 54 18.36 27.05 8.48
C ILE A 54 19.02 25.92 9.28
N LYS A 55 20.05 26.23 10.07
CA LYS A 55 20.68 25.27 10.99
C LYS A 55 19.67 24.69 11.99
N ALA A 56 18.87 25.56 12.61
CA ALA A 56 17.84 25.13 13.56
C ALA A 56 16.79 24.21 12.91
N LEU A 57 16.33 24.54 11.69
CA LEU A 57 15.38 23.71 10.96
C LEU A 57 15.99 22.36 10.53
N ALA A 58 17.25 22.35 10.08
CA ALA A 58 17.94 21.13 9.69
C ALA A 58 18.12 20.19 10.90
N GLY A 59 18.53 20.72 12.05
CA GLY A 59 18.63 19.93 13.29
C GLY A 59 17.28 19.43 13.79
N LEU A 60 16.19 20.19 13.63
CA LEU A 60 14.84 19.71 13.95
C LEU A 60 14.42 18.57 13.01
N ALA A 61 14.68 18.70 11.72
CA ALA A 61 14.39 17.65 10.74
C ALA A 61 15.16 16.35 11.05
N ALA A 62 16.43 16.45 11.44
CA ALA A 62 17.24 15.31 11.87
C ALA A 62 16.64 14.59 13.09
N LYS A 63 16.22 15.35 14.11
CA LYS A 63 15.56 14.80 15.32
C LYS A 63 14.24 14.11 15.00
N GLN A 64 13.37 14.77 14.22
CA GLN A 64 12.08 14.20 13.81
C GLN A 64 12.27 12.93 12.99
N HIS A 65 13.22 12.95 12.06
CA HIS A 65 13.52 11.78 11.25
C HIS A 65 14.06 10.62 12.07
N SER A 66 14.94 10.86 13.06
CA SER A 66 15.45 9.81 13.95
C SER A 66 14.32 9.06 14.67
N ALA A 67 13.32 9.80 15.17
CA ALA A 67 12.14 9.18 15.80
C ALA A 67 11.33 8.32 14.82
N VAL A 68 11.15 8.79 13.59
CA VAL A 68 10.48 8.02 12.52
C VAL A 68 11.30 6.79 12.13
N ALA A 69 12.62 6.92 12.01
CA ALA A 69 13.51 5.82 11.65
C ALA A 69 13.52 4.72 12.73
N GLU A 70 13.44 5.09 14.01
CA GLU A 70 13.30 4.14 15.11
C GLU A 70 11.98 3.36 15.02
N TYR A 71 10.87 4.06 14.75
CA TYR A 71 9.58 3.42 14.49
C TYR A 71 9.60 2.49 13.27
N MET A 72 10.29 2.88 12.20
CA MET A 72 10.40 2.07 10.98
C MET A 72 11.29 0.83 11.16
N GLY A 73 12.26 0.90 12.07
CA GLY A 73 13.26 -0.13 12.32
C GLY A 73 14.43 -0.09 11.32
N LYS A 74 15.45 -0.92 11.58
CA LYS A 74 16.67 -0.96 10.76
C LYS A 74 16.49 -1.89 9.55
N PRO A 75 16.96 -1.51 8.35
CA PRO A 75 17.02 -2.42 7.22
C PRO A 75 18.04 -3.54 7.49
N LYS A 76 17.78 -4.73 6.95
CA LYS A 76 18.72 -5.86 7.00
C LYS A 76 19.98 -5.56 6.19
N GLN A 77 19.82 -4.88 5.05
CA GLN A 77 20.91 -4.45 4.19
C GLN A 77 20.83 -2.93 4.02
N PRO A 78 21.54 -2.15 4.85
CA PRO A 78 21.55 -0.70 4.73
C PRO A 78 22.23 -0.31 3.42
N ALA A 79 21.52 0.48 2.60
CA ALA A 79 22.12 1.07 1.42
C ALA A 79 23.28 1.99 1.84
N ASN A 80 24.47 1.75 1.28
CA ASN A 80 25.67 2.50 1.60
C ASN A 80 25.77 3.77 0.74
N ALA A 81 25.53 4.93 1.35
CA ALA A 81 25.65 6.24 0.70
C ALA A 81 26.40 7.21 1.64
N PRO A 82 27.74 7.15 1.72
CA PRO A 82 28.51 7.93 2.69
C PRO A 82 28.58 9.43 2.38
N ASN A 83 28.36 9.84 1.13
CA ASN A 83 28.50 11.23 0.69
C ASN A 83 27.47 11.62 -0.39
N TYR A 84 27.38 12.90 -0.71
CA TYR A 84 26.41 13.43 -1.69
C TYR A 84 26.54 12.76 -3.07
N ASP A 85 27.75 12.59 -3.58
CA ASP A 85 27.97 11.96 -4.88
C ASP A 85 27.50 10.50 -4.90
N SER A 86 27.75 9.76 -3.82
CA SER A 86 27.23 8.41 -3.66
C SER A 86 25.70 8.41 -3.55
N LEU A 87 25.09 9.35 -2.85
CA LEU A 87 23.64 9.43 -2.71
C LEU A 87 22.96 9.74 -4.05
N LYS A 88 23.58 10.61 -4.86
CA LYS A 88 23.14 10.95 -6.21
C LYS A 88 23.38 9.83 -7.22
N LYS A 89 24.52 9.13 -7.14
CA LYS A 89 24.87 8.01 -8.03
C LYS A 89 24.15 6.71 -7.67
N ASN A 90 23.86 6.51 -6.39
CA ASN A 90 23.17 5.31 -5.90
C ASN A 90 21.69 5.33 -6.29
N MET A 91 21.09 4.15 -6.24
CA MET A 91 19.66 3.92 -6.46
C MET A 91 18.74 4.59 -5.43
N ALA A 92 19.17 5.61 -4.69
CA ALA A 92 18.37 6.27 -3.66
C ALA A 92 17.06 6.84 -4.22
N GLY A 93 17.09 7.43 -5.42
CA GLY A 93 15.88 7.87 -6.12
C GLY A 93 14.95 6.71 -6.47
N LYS A 94 15.49 5.58 -6.96
CA LYS A 94 14.70 4.39 -7.29
C LYS A 94 14.11 3.72 -6.04
N ILE A 95 14.87 3.65 -4.94
CA ILE A 95 14.40 3.12 -3.66
C ILE A 95 13.31 4.01 -3.07
N ALA A 96 13.44 5.34 -3.18
CA ALA A 96 12.41 6.28 -2.75
C ALA A 96 11.13 6.15 -3.59
N GLU A 97 11.28 6.03 -4.91
CA GLU A 97 10.16 5.79 -5.83
C GLU A 97 9.46 4.46 -5.53
N GLU A 98 10.22 3.37 -5.38
CA GLU A 98 9.67 2.05 -5.05
C GLU A 98 9.01 2.02 -3.67
N ALA A 99 9.62 2.65 -2.65
CA ALA A 99 9.02 2.79 -1.33
C ALA A 99 7.71 3.59 -1.41
N GLY A 100 7.66 4.63 -2.25
CA GLY A 100 6.47 5.41 -2.55
C GLY A 100 5.38 4.59 -3.25
N LEU A 101 5.76 3.75 -4.22
CA LEU A 101 4.85 2.80 -4.87
C LEU A 101 4.31 1.76 -3.88
N GLN A 102 5.14 1.24 -2.98
CA GLN A 102 4.70 0.28 -1.95
C GLN A 102 3.82 0.93 -0.88
N ALA A 103 4.17 2.14 -0.43
CA ALA A 103 3.37 2.89 0.54
C ALA A 103 2.02 3.30 -0.06
N SER A 104 2.02 3.77 -1.31
CA SER A 104 0.79 4.12 -2.03
C SER A 104 -0.04 2.89 -2.38
N ALA A 105 0.56 1.75 -2.75
CA ALA A 105 -0.15 0.49 -2.93
C ALA A 105 -0.83 0.01 -1.64
N GLY A 106 -0.23 0.29 -0.47
CA GLY A 106 -0.85 0.07 0.84
C GLY A 106 -2.09 0.94 1.12
N THR A 107 -2.25 2.07 0.42
CA THR A 107 -3.38 3.00 0.57
C THR A 107 -4.33 3.03 -0.64
N ALA A 108 -3.86 2.60 -1.80
CA ALA A 108 -4.54 2.63 -3.09
C ALA A 108 -4.78 1.19 -3.57
N GLY A 109 -5.73 0.52 -2.93
CA GLY A 109 -6.63 -0.40 -3.60
C GLY A 109 -6.18 -1.82 -3.94
N TYR A 110 -4.91 -2.22 -3.91
CA TYR A 110 -4.55 -3.60 -4.35
C TYR A 110 -3.44 -4.29 -3.55
N SER A 111 -3.68 -5.57 -3.27
CA SER A 111 -2.78 -6.61 -2.72
C SER A 111 -2.75 -6.84 -1.20
N LEU A 112 -3.32 -5.99 -0.34
CA LEU A 112 -3.46 -6.36 1.09
C LEU A 112 -4.60 -7.36 1.32
N PHE A 113 -5.57 -7.41 0.42
CA PHE A 113 -6.70 -8.31 0.54
C PHE A 113 -6.37 -9.74 0.15
N ASP A 114 -5.43 -10.03 -0.76
CA ASP A 114 -5.15 -11.43 -1.11
C ASP A 114 -4.46 -12.23 0.01
N PRO A 115 -3.44 -11.71 0.72
CA PRO A 115 -2.89 -12.34 1.91
C PRO A 115 -3.90 -12.38 3.04
N LEU A 116 -4.68 -11.32 3.27
CA LEU A 116 -5.64 -11.24 4.38
C LEU A 116 -6.86 -12.13 4.13
N VAL A 117 -7.36 -12.20 2.90
CA VAL A 117 -8.37 -13.17 2.46
C VAL A 117 -7.81 -14.60 2.50
N ASN A 118 -6.53 -14.83 2.13
CA ASN A 118 -5.91 -16.15 2.29
C ASN A 118 -5.76 -16.55 3.77
N ILE A 119 -5.43 -15.61 4.67
CA ILE A 119 -5.36 -15.85 6.11
C ILE A 119 -6.77 -16.12 6.67
N VAL A 120 -7.77 -15.35 6.24
CA VAL A 120 -9.17 -15.56 6.64
C VAL A 120 -9.69 -16.89 6.11
N ILE A 121 -9.40 -17.26 4.85
CA ILE A 121 -9.73 -18.58 4.28
C ILE A 121 -8.98 -19.69 5.00
N ALA A 122 -7.69 -19.51 5.33
CA ALA A 122 -6.91 -20.49 6.07
C ALA A 122 -7.46 -20.69 7.49
N LEU A 123 -7.81 -19.60 8.18
CA LEU A 123 -8.48 -19.64 9.48
C LEU A 123 -9.82 -20.35 9.40
N PHE A 124 -10.68 -20.02 8.42
CA PHE A 124 -11.96 -20.71 8.23
C PHE A 124 -11.82 -22.16 7.76
N GLY A 125 -10.77 -22.48 7.00
CA GLY A 125 -10.43 -23.84 6.55
C GLY A 125 -9.99 -24.74 7.69
N ILE A 126 -9.23 -24.21 8.66
CA ILE A 126 -8.84 -24.92 9.89
C ILE A 126 -10.07 -25.33 10.73
N PHE A 127 -11.19 -24.59 10.65
CA PHE A 127 -12.43 -24.89 11.39
C PHE A 127 -13.43 -25.79 10.61
N GLY A 128 -13.03 -26.37 9.48
CA GLY A 128 -13.53 -27.67 8.95
C GLY A 128 -15.03 -27.97 9.01
N GLY A 129 -15.91 -27.08 8.52
CA GLY A 129 -17.36 -27.33 8.50
C GLY A 129 -18.08 -26.74 7.26
N ALA A 130 -19.38 -27.01 7.11
CA ALA A 130 -20.19 -26.51 5.98
C ALA A 130 -20.18 -24.97 5.83
N GLY A 131 -19.91 -24.24 6.93
CA GLY A 131 -19.67 -22.79 6.91
C GLY A 131 -18.39 -22.39 6.18
N ALA A 132 -17.33 -23.20 6.24
CA ALA A 132 -16.07 -22.94 5.55
C ALA A 132 -16.21 -23.06 4.03
N ALA A 133 -17.00 -24.00 3.52
CA ALA A 133 -17.28 -24.12 2.10
C ALA A 133 -18.06 -22.91 1.55
N LYS A 134 -19.05 -22.42 2.31
CA LYS A 134 -19.79 -21.20 1.94
C LYS A 134 -18.92 -19.94 2.03
N ALA A 135 -18.06 -19.84 3.03
CA ALA A 135 -17.12 -18.74 3.17
C ALA A 135 -16.07 -18.73 2.03
N ALA A 136 -15.55 -19.89 1.63
CA ALA A 136 -14.64 -20.02 0.50
C ALA A 136 -15.32 -19.64 -0.83
N ALA A 137 -16.58 -20.06 -1.03
CA ALA A 137 -17.37 -19.65 -2.18
C ALA A 137 -17.59 -18.14 -2.20
N ALA A 138 -17.99 -17.53 -1.08
CA ALA A 138 -18.15 -16.07 -0.97
C ALA A 138 -16.84 -15.32 -1.21
N ALA A 139 -15.73 -15.78 -0.65
CA ALA A 139 -14.41 -15.19 -0.87
C ALA A 139 -13.97 -15.29 -2.34
N SER A 140 -14.29 -16.40 -3.01
CA SER A 140 -14.03 -16.55 -4.45
C SER A 140 -14.83 -15.57 -5.30
N VAL A 141 -16.08 -15.27 -4.91
CA VAL A 141 -16.94 -14.28 -5.58
C VAL A 141 -16.40 -12.87 -5.35
N VAL A 142 -16.00 -12.54 -4.12
CA VAL A 142 -15.37 -11.26 -3.78
C VAL A 142 -14.07 -11.06 -4.56
N ARG A 143 -13.21 -12.09 -4.66
CA ARG A 143 -12.00 -12.05 -5.50
C ARG A 143 -12.30 -11.74 -6.97
N LYS A 144 -13.32 -12.39 -7.54
CA LYS A 144 -13.74 -12.13 -8.92
C LYS A 144 -14.26 -10.70 -9.08
N LYS A 145 -15.04 -10.18 -8.12
CA LYS A 145 -15.54 -8.79 -8.13
C LYS A 145 -14.41 -7.76 -7.97
N LEU A 146 -13.42 -8.03 -7.12
CA LEU A 146 -12.24 -7.17 -6.94
C LEU A 146 -11.37 -7.15 -8.20
N LYS A 147 -11.10 -8.30 -8.81
CA LYS A 147 -10.35 -8.38 -10.07
C LYS A 147 -11.06 -7.63 -11.21
N ALA A 148 -12.38 -7.73 -11.28
CA ALA A 148 -13.18 -6.97 -12.23
C ALA A 148 -13.10 -5.46 -11.99
N LEU A 149 -13.14 -5.01 -10.73
CA LEU A 149 -12.95 -3.61 -10.37
C LEU A 149 -11.55 -3.10 -10.76
N GLU A 150 -10.53 -3.95 -10.62
CA GLU A 150 -9.14 -3.63 -10.98
C GLU A 150 -9.01 -3.34 -12.47
N GLU A 151 -9.60 -4.22 -13.29
CA GLU A 151 -9.64 -4.07 -14.75
C GLU A 151 -10.36 -2.77 -15.15
N ILE A 152 -11.45 -2.42 -14.45
CA ILE A 152 -12.20 -1.18 -14.69
C ILE A 152 -11.35 0.06 -14.32
N VAL A 153 -10.71 0.06 -13.14
CA VAL A 153 -9.89 1.19 -12.69
C VAL A 153 -8.67 1.38 -13.58
N LYS A 154 -7.92 0.31 -13.87
CA LYS A 154 -6.76 0.38 -14.79
C LYS A 154 -7.17 0.83 -16.18
N GLY A 155 -8.29 0.31 -16.70
CA GLY A 155 -8.85 0.77 -17.98
C GLY A 155 -9.16 2.26 -17.97
N ASN A 156 -9.81 2.75 -16.91
CA ASN A 156 -10.14 4.17 -16.76
C ASN A 156 -8.89 5.06 -16.57
N GLU A 157 -7.86 4.58 -15.88
CA GLU A 157 -6.61 5.31 -15.70
C GLU A 157 -5.79 5.41 -16.98
N VAL A 158 -5.69 4.32 -17.74
CA VAL A 158 -5.05 4.32 -19.07
C VAL A 158 -5.81 5.26 -20.02
N MET A 159 -7.15 5.25 -19.95
CA MET A 159 -8.00 6.15 -20.73
C MET A 159 -7.78 7.63 -20.36
N LYS A 160 -7.72 7.96 -19.07
CA LYS A 160 -7.43 9.33 -18.60
C LYS A 160 -6.05 9.83 -19.03
N LYS A 161 -5.03 8.96 -19.03
CA LYS A 161 -3.67 9.29 -19.47
C LYS A 161 -3.58 9.54 -20.98
N ASN A 162 -4.29 8.73 -21.76
CA ASN A 162 -4.20 8.80 -23.23
C ASN A 162 -5.13 9.87 -23.84
N GLN A 163 -6.20 10.26 -23.15
CA GLN A 163 -7.19 11.21 -23.66
C GLN A 163 -7.75 12.14 -22.56
N PRO A 164 -7.00 13.17 -22.14
CA PRO A 164 -7.36 14.03 -21.00
C PRO A 164 -8.58 14.94 -21.23
N HIS A 165 -9.05 15.11 -22.47
CA HIS A 165 -10.12 16.07 -22.82
C HIS A 165 -11.34 15.48 -23.53
N THR A 166 -11.37 14.16 -23.76
CA THR A 166 -12.47 13.52 -24.49
C THR A 166 -13.42 12.82 -23.52
N LYS A 167 -14.70 13.21 -23.51
CA LYS A 167 -15.78 12.42 -22.89
C LYS A 167 -16.09 11.24 -23.83
N ILE A 168 -15.27 10.19 -23.78
CA ILE A 168 -15.53 8.97 -24.53
C ILE A 168 -16.77 8.26 -23.94
N PRO A 169 -17.72 7.76 -24.75
CA PRO A 169 -18.84 6.96 -24.26
C PRO A 169 -18.35 5.75 -23.46
N PHE A 170 -19.00 5.48 -22.32
CA PHE A 170 -18.68 4.34 -21.43
C PHE A 170 -18.67 2.98 -22.16
N SER A 171 -19.40 2.86 -23.29
CA SER A 171 -19.42 1.68 -24.15
C SER A 171 -18.06 1.37 -24.80
N GLU A 172 -17.27 2.39 -25.16
CA GLU A 172 -15.94 2.20 -25.76
C GLU A 172 -14.90 1.81 -24.72
N ALA A 173 -15.00 2.36 -23.49
CA ALA A 173 -14.14 1.99 -22.36
C ALA A 173 -14.31 0.51 -21.94
N GLN A 174 -15.45 -0.11 -22.26
CA GLN A 174 -15.72 -1.52 -21.98
C GLN A 174 -15.15 -2.49 -23.02
N VAL A 175 -14.69 -2.02 -24.19
CA VAL A 175 -14.26 -2.91 -25.29
C VAL A 175 -13.12 -3.81 -24.84
N GLY A 176 -12.14 -3.27 -24.11
CA GLY A 176 -10.97 -4.00 -23.59
C GLY A 176 -11.18 -4.83 -22.32
N GLN A 177 -12.37 -4.83 -21.71
CA GLN A 177 -12.62 -5.60 -20.48
C GLN A 177 -12.78 -7.09 -20.75
N SER A 178 -12.32 -7.93 -19.81
CA SER A 178 -12.48 -9.38 -19.89
C SER A 178 -13.97 -9.79 -19.90
N LYS A 179 -14.28 -10.95 -20.50
CA LYS A 179 -15.65 -11.48 -20.52
C LYS A 179 -16.24 -11.66 -19.11
N SER A 180 -15.40 -12.02 -18.13
CA SER A 180 -15.80 -12.15 -16.72
C SER A 180 -16.19 -10.80 -16.11
N THR A 181 -15.42 -9.75 -16.38
CA THR A 181 -15.70 -8.39 -15.88
C THR A 181 -17.00 -7.84 -16.46
N LYS A 182 -17.24 -8.07 -17.76
CA LYS A 182 -18.51 -7.69 -18.42
C LYS A 182 -19.72 -8.39 -17.78
N GLN A 183 -19.61 -9.68 -17.44
CA GLN A 183 -20.68 -10.41 -16.74
C GLN A 183 -20.95 -9.86 -15.34
N ILE A 184 -19.91 -9.51 -14.58
CA ILE A 184 -20.05 -8.96 -13.22
C ILE A 184 -20.70 -7.58 -13.25
N VAL A 185 -20.29 -6.70 -14.17
CA VAL A 185 -20.90 -5.38 -14.33
C VAL A 185 -22.38 -5.49 -14.68
N ARG A 186 -22.74 -6.45 -15.54
CA ARG A 186 -24.14 -6.71 -15.89
C ARG A 186 -24.95 -7.18 -14.68
N GLN A 187 -24.43 -8.16 -13.92
CA GLN A 187 -25.08 -8.63 -12.70
C GLN A 187 -25.31 -7.51 -11.67
N VAL A 188 -24.30 -6.66 -11.44
CA VAL A 188 -24.42 -5.53 -10.50
C VAL A 188 -25.44 -4.50 -10.99
N LYS A 189 -25.52 -4.26 -12.31
CA LYS A 189 -26.53 -3.36 -12.89
C LYS A 189 -27.94 -3.92 -12.74
N ASP A 190 -28.11 -5.22 -12.94
CA ASP A 190 -29.40 -5.91 -12.80
C ASP A 190 -29.85 -6.00 -11.32
N GLU A 191 -28.91 -6.05 -10.36
CA GLU A 191 -29.18 -6.02 -8.91
C GLU A 191 -29.52 -4.61 -8.37
N ALA A 192 -29.13 -3.55 -9.10
CA ALA A 192 -29.28 -2.16 -8.66
C ALA A 192 -30.49 -1.43 -9.27
N GLY A 193 -31.24 -2.08 -10.15
CA GLY A 193 -32.49 -1.59 -10.74
C GLY A 193 -33.70 -2.27 -10.13
#